data_AF-A0A8T5HXR4-F1
#
_entry.id   AF-A0A8T5HXR4-F1
#
_cell.length_a   1.000
_cell.length_b   1.000
_cell.length_c   1.000
_cell.angle_alpha   90.00
_cell.angle_beta   90.00
_cell.angle_gamma   90.00
#
_symmetry.space_group_name_H-M   'P 1'
#
loop_
_entity.id
_entity.type
_entity.pdbx_description
1 polymer ?
#
loop_
_entity_poly.entity_id
_entity_poly.type
_entity_poly.pdbx_seq_one_letter_code
_entity_poly.pdbx_strand_id
1 'polypeptide(L)'
;MKINYFCNEYTHGKVYFNDIIDEVQEFFEELVKWDKEGMKDEFADVISFFQMWLWDQFKINGKLWKLGMRSFNKFISRRKVWEQIYDYVGIKEKCTYCRNYMRKHKVVKHLFKFNISEKKALEAYEFIVLKQ
;
A
#
# COMPACT_ATOMS: atom_id res chain seq x y z
N MET A 1 0.58 16.56 7.39
CA MET A 1 1.14 16.40 6.03
C MET A 1 0.10 16.84 5.00
N LYS A 2 0.50 17.40 3.84
CA LYS A 2 -0.41 17.64 2.71
C LYS A 2 -0.43 16.43 1.77
N ILE A 3 -1.54 16.23 1.06
CA ILE A 3 -1.73 15.08 0.17
C ILE A 3 -0.71 15.03 -0.97
N ASN A 4 -0.32 16.17 -1.54
CA ASN A 4 0.67 16.21 -2.62
C ASN A 4 2.04 15.64 -2.21
N TYR A 5 2.53 15.98 -1.00
CA TYR A 5 3.77 15.44 -0.47
C TYR A 5 3.67 13.93 -0.26
N PHE A 6 2.53 13.47 0.27
CA PHE A 6 2.31 12.05 0.49
C PHE A 6 2.31 11.28 -0.84
N CYS A 7 1.52 11.70 -1.83
CA CYS A 7 1.44 11.01 -3.12
C CYS A 7 2.78 11.02 -3.88
N ASN A 8 3.52 12.13 -3.87
CA ASN A 8 4.82 12.18 -4.53
C ASN A 8 5.83 11.23 -3.87
N GLU A 9 5.76 11.08 -2.54
CA GLU A 9 6.70 10.25 -1.79
C GLU A 9 6.34 8.76 -1.80
N TYR A 10 5.04 8.42 -1.81
CA TYR A 10 4.55 7.05 -1.58
C TYR A 10 3.68 6.48 -2.71
N THR A 11 3.42 7.21 -3.80
CA THR A 11 2.65 6.68 -4.94
C THR A 11 3.17 7.13 -6.31
N HIS A 12 4.30 7.83 -6.37
CA HIS A 12 4.76 8.54 -7.58
C HIS A 12 3.69 9.47 -8.18
N GLY A 13 2.75 9.95 -7.36
CA GLY A 13 1.66 10.80 -7.80
C GLY A 13 0.57 10.09 -8.62
N LYS A 14 0.61 8.76 -8.78
CA LYS A 14 -0.37 8.01 -9.58
C LYS A 14 -1.18 7.04 -8.73
N VAL A 15 -2.50 7.17 -8.76
CA VAL A 15 -3.44 6.32 -8.00
C VAL A 15 -4.61 5.94 -8.91
N TYR A 16 -4.89 4.64 -9.04
CA TYR A 16 -5.96 4.18 -9.90
C TYR A 16 -7.27 4.10 -9.12
N PHE A 17 -8.40 4.37 -9.79
CA PHE A 17 -9.70 4.22 -9.16
C PHE A 17 -9.96 2.78 -8.69
N ASN A 18 -9.42 1.79 -9.42
CA ASN A 18 -9.47 0.38 -9.00
C ASN A 18 -8.82 0.14 -7.64
N ASP A 19 -7.84 0.94 -7.22
CA ASP A 19 -7.26 0.80 -5.89
C ASP A 19 -8.29 1.10 -4.80
N ILE A 20 -9.24 2.02 -5.05
CA ILE A 20 -10.35 2.29 -4.13
C ILE A 20 -11.33 1.12 -4.12
N ILE A 21 -11.61 0.54 -5.29
CA ILE A 21 -12.52 -0.60 -5.42
C ILE A 21 -11.97 -1.83 -4.70
N ASP A 22 -10.66 -2.09 -4.80
CA ASP A 22 -10.00 -3.17 -4.08
C ASP A 22 -10.22 -3.03 -2.56
N GLU A 23 -10.02 -1.83 -1.98
CA GLU A 23 -10.25 -1.63 -0.54
C GLU A 23 -11.74 -1.66 -0.15
N VAL A 24 -12.65 -1.27 -1.05
CA VAL A 24 -14.11 -1.44 -0.83
C VAL A 24 -14.48 -2.93 -0.77
N GLN A 25 -13.87 -3.76 -1.62
CA GLN A 25 -14.07 -5.21 -1.58
C GLN A 25 -13.52 -5.80 -0.28
N GLU A 26 -12.30 -5.42 0.13
CA GLU A 26 -11.71 -5.83 1.43
C GLU A 26 -12.64 -5.42 2.61
N PHE A 27 -13.22 -4.22 2.59
CA PHE A 27 -14.20 -3.80 3.59
C PHE A 27 -15.44 -4.72 3.66
N PHE A 28 -16.00 -5.12 2.52
CA PHE A 28 -17.14 -6.04 2.51
C PHE A 28 -16.77 -7.46 2.96
N GLU A 29 -15.55 -7.91 2.66
CA GLU A 29 -15.04 -9.19 3.20
C GLU A 29 -14.98 -9.16 4.73
N GLU A 30 -14.46 -8.08 5.32
CA GLU A 30 -14.40 -7.93 6.78
C GLU A 30 -15.79 -7.75 7.42
N LEU A 31 -16.73 -7.11 6.69
CA LEU A 31 -18.13 -7.03 7.11
C LEU A 31 -18.78 -8.40 7.23
N VAL A 32 -18.59 -9.28 6.23
CA VAL A 32 -19.13 -10.65 6.25
C VAL A 32 -18.54 -11.49 7.39
N LYS A 33 -17.26 -11.25 7.74
CA LYS A 33 -16.57 -11.89 8.87
C LYS A 33 -16.96 -11.29 10.24
N TRP A 34 -17.74 -10.20 10.26
CA TRP A 34 -18.06 -9.43 11.46
C TRP A 34 -16.82 -8.89 12.21
N ASP A 35 -15.70 -8.69 11.51
CA ASP A 35 -14.50 -8.12 12.09
C ASP A 35 -14.58 -6.59 12.11
N LYS A 36 -15.01 -6.05 13.26
CA LYS A 36 -15.16 -4.60 13.44
C LYS A 36 -13.85 -3.83 13.31
N GLU A 37 -12.72 -4.43 13.68
CA GLU A 37 -11.42 -3.75 13.55
C GLU A 37 -10.93 -3.81 12.11
N GLY A 38 -11.09 -4.96 11.44
CA GLY A 38 -10.88 -5.11 10.00
C GLY A 38 -11.69 -4.09 9.19
N MET A 39 -12.99 -3.97 9.45
CA MET A 39 -13.84 -2.97 8.80
C MET A 39 -13.35 -1.52 8.99
N LYS A 40 -12.89 -1.15 10.20
CA LYS A 40 -12.34 0.20 10.44
C LYS A 40 -11.04 0.43 9.66
N ASP A 41 -10.22 -0.61 9.57
CA ASP A 41 -8.99 -0.59 8.79
C ASP A 41 -9.27 -0.36 7.32
N GLU A 42 -10.12 -1.18 6.72
CA GLU A 42 -10.41 -1.10 5.28
C GLU A 42 -11.18 0.18 4.93
N PHE A 43 -12.06 0.66 5.82
CA PHE A 43 -12.69 1.97 5.62
C PHE A 43 -11.67 3.11 5.61
N ALA A 44 -10.66 3.07 6.48
CA ALA A 44 -9.59 4.07 6.46
C ALA A 44 -8.75 3.97 5.17
N ASP A 45 -8.53 2.75 4.66
CA ASP A 45 -7.85 2.50 3.40
C ASP A 45 -8.66 3.09 2.22
N VAL A 46 -9.98 2.84 2.12
CA VAL A 46 -10.88 3.46 1.13
C VAL A 46 -10.79 5.00 1.14
N ILE A 47 -10.90 5.62 2.32
CA ILE A 47 -10.85 7.07 2.46
C ILE A 47 -9.50 7.62 2.00
N SER A 48 -8.40 6.94 2.35
CA SER A 48 -7.05 7.37 1.95
C SER A 48 -6.84 7.29 0.44
N PHE A 49 -7.22 6.17 -0.20
CA PHE A 49 -7.09 5.98 -1.64
C PHE A 49 -7.99 6.94 -2.40
N PHE A 50 -9.20 7.21 -1.92
CA PHE A 50 -10.08 8.22 -2.49
C PHE A 50 -9.43 9.62 -2.43
N GLN A 51 -8.86 10.00 -1.28
CA GLN A 51 -8.15 11.28 -1.16
C GLN A 51 -6.94 11.37 -2.10
N MET A 52 -6.15 10.31 -2.21
CA MET A 52 -5.00 10.24 -3.12
C MET A 52 -5.44 10.33 -4.59
N TRP A 53 -6.53 9.66 -4.95
CA TRP A 53 -7.12 9.72 -6.29
C TRP A 53 -7.65 11.12 -6.64
N LEU A 54 -8.29 11.82 -5.68
CA LEU A 54 -8.71 13.22 -5.88
C LEU A 54 -7.52 14.15 -6.16
N TRP A 55 -6.38 13.92 -5.50
CA TRP A 55 -5.15 14.63 -5.83
C TRP A 55 -4.64 14.25 -7.22
N ASP A 56 -4.57 12.96 -7.56
CA ASP A 56 -4.08 12.52 -8.87
C ASP A 56 -4.90 13.10 -10.02
N GLN A 57 -6.23 12.96 -9.99
CA GLN A 57 -7.12 13.37 -11.08
C GLN A 57 -7.42 14.86 -11.12
N PHE A 58 -7.62 15.50 -9.96
CA PHE A 58 -8.13 16.88 -9.89
C PHE A 58 -7.16 17.85 -9.22
N LYS A 59 -5.98 17.39 -8.78
CA LYS A 59 -4.98 18.20 -8.07
C LYS A 59 -5.54 18.93 -6.84
N ILE A 60 -6.54 18.33 -6.19
CA ILE A 60 -7.12 18.85 -4.94
C ILE A 60 -6.08 18.68 -3.82
N ASN A 61 -5.39 19.77 -3.48
CA ASN A 61 -4.30 19.76 -2.50
C ASN A 61 -4.76 20.17 -1.10
N GLY A 62 -5.18 19.19 -0.30
CA GLY A 62 -5.59 19.38 1.09
C GLY A 62 -4.63 18.81 2.13
N LYS A 63 -4.95 19.02 3.41
CA LYS A 63 -4.38 18.23 4.51
C LYS A 63 -4.91 16.80 4.44
N LEU A 64 -4.10 15.81 4.83
CA LEU A 64 -4.57 14.43 4.98
C LEU A 64 -5.79 14.37 5.90
N TRP A 65 -6.82 13.65 5.49
CA TRP A 65 -8.05 13.51 6.26
C TRP A 65 -7.85 12.62 7.47
N LYS A 66 -8.39 13.03 8.63
CA LYS A 66 -8.22 12.31 9.91
C LYS A 66 -8.66 10.84 9.81
N LEU A 67 -9.74 10.56 9.11
CA LEU A 67 -10.28 9.21 8.93
C LEU A 67 -9.32 8.27 8.16
N GLY A 68 -8.51 8.81 7.24
CA GLY A 68 -7.52 8.04 6.48
C GLY A 68 -6.15 7.92 7.17
N MET A 69 -5.93 8.57 8.32
CA MET A 69 -4.60 8.62 8.96
C MET A 69 -4.07 7.23 9.35
N ARG A 70 -4.96 6.29 9.72
CA ARG A 70 -4.56 4.91 10.00
C ARG A 70 -3.90 4.27 8.78
N SER A 71 -4.48 4.44 7.60
CA SER A 71 -3.91 3.99 6.33
C SER A 71 -2.59 4.70 6.00
N PHE A 72 -2.55 6.03 6.05
CA PHE A 72 -1.31 6.78 5.77
C PHE A 72 -0.14 6.35 6.67
N ASN A 73 -0.41 6.06 7.95
CA ASN A 73 0.58 5.54 8.87
C ASN A 73 1.05 4.13 8.50
N LYS A 74 0.16 3.25 8.00
CA LYS A 74 0.54 1.93 7.45
C LYS A 74 1.52 2.08 6.29
N PHE A 75 1.29 3.01 5.36
CA PHE A 75 2.23 3.24 4.25
C PHE A 75 3.61 3.66 4.75
N ILE A 76 3.66 4.63 5.68
CA ILE A 76 4.93 5.13 6.24
C ILE A 76 5.68 4.01 6.96
N SER A 77 5.00 3.22 7.80
CA SER A 77 5.64 2.16 8.57
C SER A 77 6.13 1.00 7.69
N ARG A 78 5.40 0.68 6.62
CA ARG A 78 5.74 -0.42 5.70
C ARG A 78 6.91 -0.13 4.79
N ARG A 79 7.25 1.15 4.58
CA ARG A 79 8.31 1.56 3.65
C ARG A 79 9.64 0.88 3.94
N LYS A 80 10.08 0.89 5.20
CA LYS A 80 11.38 0.32 5.59
C LYS A 80 11.50 -1.15 5.19
N VAL A 81 10.42 -1.93 5.36
CA VAL A 81 10.40 -3.36 4.99
C VAL A 81 10.42 -3.53 3.48
N TRP A 82 9.69 -2.69 2.74
CA TRP A 82 9.73 -2.75 1.29
C TRP A 82 11.06 -2.32 0.69
N GLU A 83 11.74 -1.34 1.30
CA GLU A 83 13.11 -0.97 0.94
C GLU A 83 14.05 -2.18 1.10
N GLN A 84 13.96 -2.90 2.22
CA GLN A 84 14.72 -4.15 2.42
C GLN A 84 14.40 -5.23 1.39
N ILE A 85 13.11 -5.40 1.03
CA ILE A 85 12.71 -6.34 -0.03
C ILE A 85 13.34 -5.93 -1.36
N TYR A 86 13.26 -4.64 -1.73
CA TYR A 86 13.82 -4.10 -2.97
C TYR A 86 15.33 -4.32 -3.04
N ASP A 87 16.04 -4.00 -1.97
CA ASP A 87 17.49 -4.20 -1.85
C ASP A 87 17.86 -5.67 -2.03
N TYR A 88 17.13 -6.57 -1.36
CA TYR A 88 17.36 -8.01 -1.46
C TYR A 88 17.18 -8.55 -2.88
N VAL A 89 16.14 -8.08 -3.60
CA VAL A 89 15.89 -8.55 -4.97
C VAL A 89 16.69 -7.80 -6.04
N GLY A 90 17.37 -6.70 -5.68
CA GLY A 90 18.22 -5.91 -6.55
C GLY A 90 17.48 -4.81 -7.34
N ILE A 91 16.34 -4.33 -6.85
CA ILE A 91 15.62 -3.21 -7.45
C ILE A 91 16.30 -1.90 -7.01
N LYS A 92 16.82 -1.12 -7.96
CA LYS A 92 17.54 0.14 -7.70
C LYS A 92 16.63 1.37 -7.59
N GLU A 93 15.35 1.22 -7.92
CA GLU A 93 14.38 2.31 -7.86
C GLU A 93 14.03 2.65 -6.41
N LYS A 94 13.71 3.94 -6.17
CA LYS A 94 13.18 4.37 -4.87
C LYS A 94 11.92 3.58 -4.54
N CYS A 95 11.88 2.98 -3.36
CA CYS A 95 10.69 2.29 -2.91
C CYS A 95 9.56 3.29 -2.65
N THR A 96 8.53 3.23 -3.50
CA THR A 96 7.30 4.01 -3.32
C THR A 96 6.10 3.12 -3.10
N TYR A 97 6.17 1.84 -3.41
CA TYR A 97 5.09 0.90 -3.11
C TYR A 97 5.14 0.43 -1.65
N CYS A 98 4.17 0.85 -0.84
CA CYS A 98 4.12 0.50 0.59
C CYS A 98 2.82 -0.23 0.99
N ARG A 99 2.31 -1.13 0.13
CA ARG A 99 1.13 -1.94 0.45
C ARG A 99 1.45 -3.07 1.43
N ASN A 100 0.44 -3.85 1.82
CA ASN A 100 0.54 -4.88 2.83
C ASN A 100 1.50 -6.02 2.44
N TYR A 101 2.75 -5.97 2.93
CA TYR A 101 3.76 -6.99 2.70
C TYR A 101 3.51 -8.28 3.49
N MET A 102 2.61 -8.30 4.47
CA MET A 102 2.24 -9.52 5.22
C MET A 102 1.44 -10.49 4.37
N ARG A 103 0.87 -10.03 3.25
CA ARG A 103 0.15 -10.89 2.30
C ARG A 103 1.14 -11.35 1.23
N LYS A 104 1.61 -12.60 1.33
CA LYS A 104 2.56 -13.22 0.38
C LYS A 104 2.23 -12.95 -1.10
N HIS A 105 0.97 -13.12 -1.49
CA HIS A 105 0.54 -12.89 -2.87
C HIS A 105 0.65 -11.41 -3.31
N LYS A 106 0.48 -10.44 -2.40
CA LYS A 106 0.67 -9.00 -2.70
C LYS A 106 2.16 -8.72 -2.95
N VAL A 107 3.06 -9.37 -2.21
CA VAL A 107 4.52 -9.26 -2.43
C VAL A 107 4.92 -9.81 -3.79
N VAL A 108 4.53 -11.05 -4.09
CA VAL A 108 4.84 -11.71 -5.37
C VAL A 108 4.28 -10.92 -6.57
N LYS A 109 2.98 -10.55 -6.53
CA LYS A 109 2.31 -9.78 -7.60
C LYS A 109 3.00 -8.45 -7.87
N HIS A 110 3.53 -7.80 -6.83
CA HIS A 110 4.23 -6.53 -6.98
C HIS A 110 5.62 -6.71 -7.60
N LEU A 111 6.43 -7.63 -7.07
CA LEU A 111 7.79 -7.90 -7.55
C LEU A 111 7.79 -8.42 -9.00
N PHE A 112 6.74 -9.11 -9.42
CA PHE A 112 6.56 -9.53 -10.81
C PHE A 112 6.59 -8.36 -11.80
N LYS A 113 6.12 -7.16 -11.43
CA LYS A 113 6.17 -5.95 -12.26
C LYS A 113 7.59 -5.49 -12.58
N PHE A 114 8.56 -5.93 -11.79
CA PHE A 114 9.99 -5.65 -11.95
C PHE A 114 10.76 -6.82 -12.57
N ASN A 115 10.05 -7.76 -13.20
CA ASN A 115 10.62 -8.99 -13.78
C ASN A 115 11.36 -9.87 -12.75
N ILE A 116 10.96 -9.79 -11.47
CA ILE A 116 11.46 -10.69 -10.44
C ILE A 116 10.67 -11.99 -10.49
N SER A 117 11.39 -13.12 -10.56
CA SER A 117 10.76 -14.45 -10.58
C SER A 117 10.00 -14.71 -9.28
N GLU A 118 8.93 -15.50 -9.37
CA GLU A 118 8.16 -15.92 -8.19
C GLU A 118 9.04 -16.56 -7.12
N LYS A 119 9.98 -17.44 -7.53
CA LYS A 119 10.96 -18.06 -6.62
C LYS A 119 11.74 -17.01 -5.81
N LYS A 120 12.32 -16.01 -6.48
CA LYS A 120 13.10 -14.96 -5.81
C LYS A 120 12.23 -14.06 -4.93
N ALA A 121 10.98 -13.82 -5.34
CA ALA A 121 10.00 -13.07 -4.54
C ALA A 121 9.61 -13.82 -3.25
N LEU A 122 9.45 -15.14 -3.32
CA LEU A 122 9.17 -15.99 -2.17
C LEU A 122 10.37 -16.04 -1.21
N GLU A 123 11.58 -16.20 -1.73
CA GLU A 123 12.81 -16.13 -0.93
C GLU A 123 12.92 -14.80 -0.18
N ALA A 124 12.64 -13.67 -0.85
CA ALA A 124 12.63 -12.35 -0.22
C ALA A 124 11.56 -12.23 0.88
N TYR A 125 10.36 -12.77 0.65
CA TYR A 125 9.28 -12.78 1.63
C TYR A 125 9.67 -13.60 2.88
N GLU A 126 10.20 -14.80 2.70
CA GLU A 126 10.63 -15.66 3.81
C GLU A 126 11.79 -15.06 4.59
N PHE A 127 12.75 -14.45 3.89
CA PHE A 127 13.94 -13.90 4.52
C PHE A 127 13.68 -12.57 5.22
N ILE A 128 12.89 -11.68 4.62
CA ILE A 128 12.65 -10.32 5.13
C ILE A 128 11.39 -10.24 5.97
N VAL A 129 10.28 -10.83 5.55
CA VAL A 129 8.98 -10.63 6.22
C VAL A 129 8.78 -11.59 7.39
N LEU A 130 9.11 -12.87 7.23
CA LEU A 130 8.84 -13.89 8.26
C LEU A 130 9.89 -13.97 9.38
N LYS A 131 11.06 -13.37 9.20
CA LYS A 131 12.17 -13.37 10.18
C LYS A 131 12.28 -12.07 10.99
N GLN A 132 11.30 -11.18 10.87
CA GLN A 132 11.15 -9.99 11.73
C GLN A 132 10.49 -10.38 13.05
#